data_AF-A0A495SP72-F1
#
_entry.id   AF-A0A495SP72-F1
#
_cell.length_a   1.000
_cell.length_b   1.000
_cell.length_c   1.000
_cell.angle_alpha   90.00
_cell.angle_beta   90.00
_cell.angle_gamma   90.00
#
_symmetry.space_group_name_H-M   'P 1'
#
loop_
_entity.id
_entity.type
_entity.pdbx_description
1 polymer ?
#
loop_
_entity_poly.entity_id
_entity_poly.type
_entity_poly.pdbx_seq_one_letter_code
_entity_poly.pdbx_strand_id
1 'polypeptide(L)'
;MKFIYIILFSLFCSLSAQKAIPLDTLKLKEAKDMLADDYGNLYIYKNKDFSLTKYDSLGRQIGKMMLTVPFKIQSVQNPLSVPLFSENAQELKLVDQNLNEIQKVDFKQKFGFIRMAYAEDLQQLWLLDDSMKRLIQYNFRNETTINSYPFDASFDDLVDLLVFENKVYILTRKSLKVYTLKFEKLFEAPLENGKRFRRENEFILVITHNAILKYVPEKELVKIFEDPDAQIVDKNTLSFFEIKANNLYLYSLENNKEKKEQAQPEPEQKTTEKPMEQSAEKPVEAIKETVEKTEENSKEKPTENSLEKLIQDTSEVQSSGI
;
A
#
# COMPACT_ATOMS: atom_id res chain seq x y z
N MET A 1 -48.62 -21.76 -13.71
CA MET A 1 -48.09 -21.68 -12.33
C MET A 1 -46.75 -22.39 -12.16
N LYS A 2 -46.66 -23.68 -11.80
CA LYS A 2 -45.38 -24.32 -11.37
C LYS A 2 -44.15 -24.11 -12.29
N PHE A 3 -44.30 -24.13 -13.63
CA PHE A 3 -43.18 -23.91 -14.56
C PHE A 3 -42.55 -22.51 -14.49
N ILE A 4 -43.29 -21.47 -14.08
CA ILE A 4 -42.78 -20.08 -14.04
C ILE A 4 -41.72 -19.91 -12.94
N TYR A 5 -41.87 -20.61 -11.80
CA TYR A 5 -40.90 -20.57 -10.70
C TYR A 5 -39.54 -21.17 -11.09
N ILE A 6 -39.52 -22.17 -11.98
CA ILE A 6 -38.26 -22.76 -12.48
C ILE A 6 -37.50 -21.73 -13.34
N ILE A 7 -38.23 -21.01 -14.20
CA ILE A 7 -37.65 -19.95 -15.05
C ILE A 7 -37.11 -18.79 -14.20
N LEU A 8 -37.84 -18.33 -13.17
CA LEU A 8 -37.33 -17.30 -12.25
C LEU A 8 -36.08 -17.78 -11.49
N PHE A 9 -36.04 -19.04 -11.04
CA PHE A 9 -34.89 -19.56 -10.29
C PHE A 9 -33.60 -19.55 -11.14
N SER A 10 -33.70 -19.87 -12.44
CA SER A 10 -32.55 -19.80 -13.36
C SER A 10 -32.04 -18.37 -13.63
N LEU A 11 -32.85 -17.32 -13.46
CA LEU A 11 -32.39 -15.94 -13.66
C LEU A 11 -31.49 -15.41 -12.54
N PHE A 12 -31.53 -15.98 -11.33
CA PHE A 12 -30.66 -15.54 -10.23
C PHE A 12 -29.23 -16.11 -10.31
N CYS A 13 -28.99 -17.15 -11.12
CA CYS A 13 -27.68 -17.79 -11.23
C CYS A 13 -26.68 -17.07 -12.16
N SER A 14 -27.08 -16.00 -12.85
CA SER A 14 -26.22 -15.25 -13.78
C SER A 14 -25.47 -14.05 -13.16
N LEU A 15 -25.65 -13.78 -11.86
CA LEU A 15 -25.01 -12.68 -11.13
C LEU A 15 -23.53 -12.95 -10.75
N SER A 16 -22.77 -13.56 -11.65
CA SER A 16 -21.32 -13.74 -11.54
C SER A 16 -20.58 -12.44 -11.88
N ALA A 17 -20.58 -11.48 -10.95
CA ALA A 17 -19.89 -10.19 -11.08
C ALA A 17 -18.33 -10.29 -11.10
N GLN A 18 -17.77 -11.50 -11.15
CA GLN A 18 -16.33 -11.74 -11.18
C GLN A 18 -15.87 -11.93 -12.63
N LYS A 19 -15.19 -10.91 -13.18
CA LYS A 19 -14.60 -10.96 -14.53
C LYS A 19 -13.34 -11.83 -14.52
N ALA A 20 -13.52 -13.14 -14.64
CA ALA A 20 -12.43 -14.07 -14.92
C ALA A 20 -11.79 -13.68 -16.27
N ILE A 21 -10.56 -13.16 -16.22
CA ILE A 21 -9.81 -12.80 -17.43
C ILE A 21 -9.29 -14.12 -18.03
N PRO A 22 -9.54 -14.42 -19.32
CA PRO A 22 -9.07 -15.67 -19.95
C PRO A 22 -7.55 -15.62 -20.14
N LEU A 23 -6.83 -16.19 -19.18
CA LEU A 23 -5.43 -15.88 -18.91
C LEU A 23 -4.42 -16.94 -19.41
N ASP A 24 -4.78 -17.71 -20.44
CA ASP A 24 -4.07 -18.93 -20.88
C ASP A 24 -2.63 -18.67 -21.38
N THR A 25 -2.29 -17.40 -21.64
CA THR A 25 -0.93 -16.91 -21.94
C THR A 25 0.00 -16.81 -20.73
N LEU A 26 -0.56 -16.71 -19.52
CA LEU A 26 0.16 -16.30 -18.31
C LEU A 26 0.65 -17.53 -17.54
N LYS A 27 1.97 -17.73 -17.55
CA LYS A 27 2.64 -18.93 -17.02
C LYS A 27 2.78 -18.90 -15.49
N LEU A 28 1.64 -18.84 -14.79
CA LEU A 28 1.52 -18.65 -13.33
C LEU A 28 2.14 -19.80 -12.50
N LYS A 29 2.11 -21.05 -12.99
CA LYS A 29 2.65 -22.25 -12.32
C LYS A 29 4.12 -22.16 -11.86
N GLU A 30 4.90 -21.20 -12.37
CA GLU A 30 6.31 -20.99 -12.03
C GLU A 30 6.57 -19.63 -11.36
N ALA A 31 5.52 -18.87 -11.03
CA ALA A 31 5.62 -17.60 -10.34
C ALA A 31 6.08 -17.80 -8.89
N LYS A 32 7.18 -17.17 -8.50
CA LYS A 32 7.57 -16.97 -7.10
C LYS A 32 6.95 -15.70 -6.54
N ASP A 33 6.77 -14.69 -7.39
CA ASP A 33 6.11 -13.45 -7.01
C ASP A 33 5.29 -12.88 -8.19
N MET A 34 4.29 -12.09 -7.83
CA MET A 34 3.46 -11.27 -8.69
C MET A 34 3.26 -9.92 -7.98
N LEU A 35 3.40 -8.82 -8.70
CA LEU A 35 3.04 -7.48 -8.25
C LEU A 35 2.15 -6.79 -9.29
N ALA A 36 1.22 -5.95 -8.83
CA ALA A 36 0.33 -5.17 -9.68
C ALA A 36 0.63 -3.67 -9.58
N ASP A 37 0.81 -3.00 -10.73
CA ASP A 37 0.86 -1.54 -10.79
C ASP A 37 -0.56 -0.94 -10.91
N ASP A 38 -0.67 0.36 -10.67
CA ASP A 38 -1.96 1.07 -10.66
C ASP A 38 -2.52 1.31 -12.07
N TYR A 39 -1.76 1.01 -13.14
CA TYR A 39 -2.22 0.98 -14.53
C TYR A 39 -2.80 -0.40 -14.91
N GLY A 40 -2.78 -1.37 -13.99
CA GLY A 40 -3.28 -2.73 -14.20
C GLY A 40 -2.30 -3.66 -14.91
N ASN A 41 -1.01 -3.31 -14.99
CA ASN A 41 0.01 -4.23 -15.46
C ASN A 41 0.44 -5.20 -14.35
N LEU A 42 0.78 -6.42 -14.75
CA LEU A 42 1.21 -7.49 -13.85
C LEU A 42 2.69 -7.81 -14.06
N TYR A 43 3.46 -7.72 -12.99
CA TYR A 43 4.89 -8.00 -12.94
C TYR A 43 5.09 -9.37 -12.28
N ILE A 44 5.49 -10.38 -13.03
CA ILE A 44 5.66 -11.74 -12.52
C ILE A 44 7.14 -12.13 -12.52
N TYR A 45 7.61 -12.55 -11.35
CA TYR A 45 8.98 -13.02 -11.15
C TYR A 45 9.05 -14.53 -10.97
N LYS A 46 9.96 -15.18 -11.71
CA LYS A 46 10.18 -16.62 -11.70
C LYS A 46 11.54 -16.97 -11.13
N ASN A 47 11.58 -17.84 -10.12
CA ASN A 47 12.85 -18.29 -9.52
C ASN A 47 13.57 -19.38 -10.35
N LYS A 48 12.96 -19.86 -11.44
CA LYS A 48 13.47 -20.97 -12.26
C LYS A 48 14.38 -20.53 -13.41
N ASP A 49 14.02 -19.43 -14.07
CA ASP A 49 14.81 -18.80 -15.15
C ASP A 49 15.23 -17.35 -14.80
N PHE A 50 15.04 -16.94 -13.53
CA PHE A 50 15.22 -15.57 -13.02
C PHE A 50 14.57 -14.48 -13.89
N SER A 51 13.49 -14.81 -14.59
CA SER A 51 12.80 -13.84 -15.41
C SER A 51 11.86 -12.95 -14.60
N LEU A 52 11.92 -11.65 -14.91
CA LEU A 52 10.86 -10.69 -14.59
C LEU A 52 10.09 -10.42 -15.88
N THR A 53 8.80 -10.72 -15.89
CA THR A 53 7.95 -10.62 -17.08
C THR A 53 6.77 -9.69 -16.79
N LYS A 54 6.55 -8.67 -17.63
CA LYS A 54 5.46 -7.71 -17.51
C LYS A 54 4.35 -8.04 -18.51
N TYR A 55 3.11 -8.03 -18.01
CA TYR A 55 1.89 -8.28 -18.79
C TYR A 55 0.93 -7.09 -18.67
N ASP A 56 0.14 -6.83 -19.72
CA ASP A 56 -0.96 -5.87 -19.67
C ASP A 56 -2.21 -6.44 -18.96
N SER A 57 -3.23 -5.60 -18.78
CA SER A 57 -4.51 -5.97 -18.17
C SER A 57 -5.38 -6.91 -19.05
N LEU A 58 -4.90 -7.28 -20.24
CA LEU A 58 -5.48 -8.29 -21.13
C LEU A 58 -4.68 -9.61 -21.11
N GLY A 59 -3.65 -9.73 -20.26
CA GLY A 59 -2.79 -10.90 -20.15
C GLY A 59 -1.76 -11.05 -21.27
N ARG A 60 -1.52 -10.01 -22.08
CA ARG A 60 -0.49 -10.02 -23.14
C ARG A 60 0.86 -9.67 -22.53
N GLN A 61 1.90 -10.42 -22.88
CA GLN A 61 3.26 -10.09 -22.45
C GLN A 61 3.75 -8.83 -23.20
N ILE A 62 4.06 -7.76 -22.45
CA ILE A 62 4.53 -6.47 -22.98
C ILE A 62 6.00 -6.18 -22.65
N GLY A 63 6.63 -6.94 -21.75
CA GLY A 63 8.06 -6.85 -21.47
C GLY A 63 8.61 -8.12 -20.82
N LYS A 64 9.91 -8.40 -21.02
CA LYS A 64 10.63 -9.47 -20.30
C LYS A 64 12.09 -9.09 -20.08
N MET A 65 12.53 -9.11 -18.83
CA MET A 65 13.94 -9.03 -18.43
C MET A 65 14.43 -10.41 -17.98
N MET A 66 15.63 -10.79 -18.40
CA MET A 66 16.35 -11.95 -17.91
C MET A 66 17.42 -11.48 -16.92
N LEU A 67 17.40 -12.00 -15.70
CA LEU A 67 18.41 -11.68 -14.68
C LEU A 67 19.40 -12.84 -14.56
N THR A 68 20.67 -12.54 -14.29
CA THR A 68 21.74 -13.55 -14.16
C THR A 68 21.79 -14.20 -12.77
N VAL A 69 21.12 -13.59 -11.79
CA VAL A 69 21.07 -13.99 -10.37
C VAL A 69 19.68 -13.71 -9.81
N PRO A 70 19.33 -14.24 -8.62
CA PRO A 70 18.08 -13.86 -7.96
C PRO A 70 18.03 -12.36 -7.62
N PHE A 71 16.92 -11.71 -7.96
CA PHE A 71 16.53 -10.40 -7.42
C PHE A 71 15.18 -10.49 -6.72
N LYS A 72 14.93 -9.58 -5.78
CA LYS A 72 13.63 -9.25 -5.21
C LYS A 72 13.15 -7.93 -5.80
N ILE A 73 11.93 -7.89 -6.31
CA ILE A 73 11.24 -6.66 -6.71
C ILE A 73 10.76 -6.00 -5.41
N GLN A 74 11.13 -4.74 -5.16
CA GLN A 74 10.69 -4.04 -3.95
C GLN A 74 9.26 -3.50 -4.08
N SER A 75 9.00 -2.72 -5.13
CA SER A 75 7.68 -2.15 -5.43
C SER A 75 7.55 -1.85 -6.92
N VAL A 76 6.32 -1.86 -7.43
CA VAL A 76 5.96 -1.42 -8.80
C VAL A 76 5.05 -0.19 -8.80
N GLN A 77 4.88 0.46 -7.64
CA GLN A 77 4.01 1.65 -7.48
C GLN A 77 4.50 2.84 -8.32
N ASN A 78 5.80 2.95 -8.55
CA ASN A 78 6.37 3.79 -9.60
C ASN A 78 6.86 2.90 -10.76
N PRO A 79 6.02 2.59 -11.77
CA PRO A 79 6.43 1.74 -12.87
C PRO A 79 7.48 2.38 -13.80
N LEU A 80 7.79 3.68 -13.65
CA LEU A 80 8.89 4.34 -14.37
C LEU A 80 10.27 4.06 -13.75
N SER A 81 10.32 3.56 -12.51
CA SER A 81 11.55 3.23 -11.80
C SER A 81 11.29 2.14 -10.76
N VAL A 82 11.22 0.89 -11.22
CA VAL A 82 10.98 -0.30 -10.40
C VAL A 82 12.29 -0.75 -9.73
N PRO A 83 12.41 -0.77 -8.38
CA PRO A 83 13.63 -1.17 -7.71
C PRO A 83 13.74 -2.69 -7.57
N LEU A 84 14.87 -3.25 -8.01
CA LEU A 84 15.23 -4.66 -7.94
C LEU A 84 16.48 -4.81 -7.07
N PHE A 85 16.40 -5.50 -5.94
CA PHE A 85 17.56 -5.76 -5.05
C PHE A 85 18.05 -7.21 -5.15
N SER A 86 19.36 -7.42 -5.23
CA SER A 86 19.98 -8.74 -5.10
C SER A 86 20.93 -8.77 -3.90
N GLU A 87 20.53 -9.53 -2.87
CA GLU A 87 21.37 -9.88 -1.73
C GLU A 87 22.62 -10.67 -2.18
N ASN A 88 22.45 -11.65 -3.07
CA ASN A 88 23.56 -12.49 -3.56
C ASN A 88 24.59 -11.71 -4.37
N ALA A 89 24.17 -10.73 -5.17
CA ALA A 89 25.09 -9.92 -5.97
C ALA A 89 25.44 -8.57 -5.33
N GLN A 90 24.93 -8.27 -4.13
CA GLN A 90 25.17 -7.00 -3.41
C GLN A 90 24.97 -5.77 -4.31
N GLU A 91 23.83 -5.72 -5.01
CA GLU A 91 23.51 -4.62 -5.93
C GLU A 91 22.00 -4.33 -6.01
N LEU A 92 21.69 -3.07 -6.33
CA LEU A 92 20.36 -2.63 -6.73
C LEU A 92 20.36 -2.28 -8.22
N LYS A 93 19.29 -2.63 -8.92
CA LYS A 93 18.97 -2.13 -10.26
C LYS A 93 17.65 -1.37 -10.22
N LEU A 94 17.57 -0.26 -10.95
CA LEU A 94 16.31 0.40 -11.27
C LEU A 94 15.97 0.10 -12.73
N VAL A 95 14.72 -0.27 -13.01
CA VAL A 95 14.25 -0.56 -14.37
C VAL A 95 13.04 0.30 -14.76
N ASP A 96 12.93 0.63 -16.06
CA ASP A 96 11.82 1.41 -16.60
C ASP A 96 10.51 0.60 -16.76
N GLN A 97 9.48 1.26 -17.27
CA GLN A 97 8.17 0.67 -17.54
C GLN A 97 8.17 -0.48 -18.58
N ASN A 98 9.25 -0.62 -19.36
CA ASN A 98 9.47 -1.66 -20.37
C ASN A 98 10.41 -2.78 -19.85
N LEU A 99 10.92 -2.66 -18.62
CA LEU A 99 11.96 -3.48 -17.98
C LEU A 99 13.39 -3.30 -18.52
N ASN A 100 13.71 -2.14 -19.11
CA ASN A 100 15.09 -1.74 -19.41
C ASN A 100 15.81 -1.28 -18.14
N GLU A 101 17.08 -1.65 -17.96
CA GLU A 101 17.91 -1.15 -16.86
C GLU A 101 18.29 0.32 -17.07
N ILE A 102 17.79 1.20 -16.19
CA ILE A 102 18.06 2.65 -16.24
C ILE A 102 19.17 3.08 -15.28
N GLN A 103 19.38 2.33 -14.19
CA GLN A 103 20.47 2.58 -13.26
C GLN A 103 20.85 1.30 -12.51
N LYS A 104 22.14 1.19 -12.16
CA LYS A 104 22.68 0.19 -11.24
C LYS A 104 23.42 0.89 -10.10
N VAL A 105 23.27 0.37 -8.89
CA VAL A 105 24.03 0.77 -7.69
C VAL A 105 24.72 -0.48 -7.16
N ASP A 106 26.04 -0.49 -7.13
CA ASP A 106 26.83 -1.59 -6.58
C ASP A 106 27.23 -1.28 -5.12
N PHE A 107 26.97 -2.20 -4.20
CA PHE A 107 27.27 -2.06 -2.77
C PHE A 107 28.60 -2.71 -2.38
N LYS A 108 29.16 -3.56 -3.25
CA LYS A 108 30.47 -4.20 -3.03
C LYS A 108 31.53 -3.14 -2.75
N GLN A 109 32.42 -3.42 -1.80
CA GLN A 109 33.54 -2.55 -1.37
C GLN A 109 33.12 -1.23 -0.69
N LYS A 110 31.88 -0.76 -0.84
CA LYS A 110 31.34 0.44 -0.17
C LYS A 110 30.77 0.13 1.22
N PHE A 111 30.14 -1.04 1.35
CA PHE A 111 29.50 -1.51 2.58
C PHE A 111 29.94 -2.93 2.92
N GLY A 112 29.49 -3.43 4.06
CA GLY A 112 29.55 -4.85 4.39
C GLY A 112 28.43 -5.63 3.69
N PHE A 113 27.92 -6.68 4.33
CA PHE A 113 26.83 -7.48 3.78
C PHE A 113 25.47 -6.79 3.97
N ILE A 114 24.98 -6.14 2.91
CA ILE A 114 23.63 -5.59 2.85
C ILE A 114 22.64 -6.75 2.69
N ARG A 115 21.80 -6.96 3.72
CA ARG A 115 20.82 -8.04 3.77
C ARG A 115 19.43 -7.63 3.27
N MET A 116 19.15 -6.33 3.28
CA MET A 116 17.97 -5.75 2.62
C MET A 116 18.25 -4.31 2.20
N ALA A 117 17.67 -3.90 1.08
CA ALA A 117 17.60 -2.50 0.66
C ALA A 117 16.14 -2.09 0.49
N TYR A 118 15.83 -0.84 0.85
CA TYR A 118 14.55 -0.18 0.62
C TYR A 118 14.78 1.14 -0.12
N ALA A 119 14.18 1.31 -1.29
CA ALA A 119 14.21 2.52 -2.09
C ALA A 119 12.96 3.35 -1.82
N GLU A 120 13.14 4.50 -1.15
CA GLU A 120 12.06 5.43 -0.80
C GLU A 120 11.78 6.41 -1.95
N ASP A 121 12.83 6.87 -2.64
CA ASP A 121 12.77 7.84 -3.73
C ASP A 121 13.76 7.49 -4.89
N LEU A 122 14.06 8.46 -5.76
CA LEU A 122 14.95 8.32 -6.92
C LEU A 122 16.39 8.81 -6.67
N GLN A 123 16.81 8.93 -5.41
CA GLN A 123 18.13 9.43 -4.99
C GLN A 123 18.70 8.74 -3.73
N GLN A 124 17.87 8.15 -2.87
CA GLN A 124 18.21 7.62 -1.55
C GLN A 124 17.75 6.17 -1.36
N LEU A 125 18.55 5.41 -0.61
CA LEU A 125 18.25 4.05 -0.17
C LEU A 125 18.44 3.93 1.35
N TRP A 126 17.59 3.12 1.96
CA TRP A 126 17.80 2.57 3.29
C TRP A 126 18.39 1.17 3.16
N LEU A 127 19.64 0.98 3.61
CA LEU A 127 20.39 -0.27 3.50
C LEU A 127 20.57 -0.88 4.89
N LEU A 128 20.23 -2.16 5.04
CA LEU A 128 20.41 -2.92 6.28
C LEU A 128 21.69 -3.75 6.18
N ASP A 129 22.80 -3.24 6.71
CA ASP A 129 24.08 -3.96 6.80
C ASP A 129 24.05 -4.89 8.03
N ASP A 130 23.98 -6.19 7.77
CA ASP A 130 23.88 -7.23 8.80
C ASP A 130 25.26 -7.61 9.37
N SER A 131 26.34 -7.19 8.73
CA SER A 131 27.72 -7.47 9.14
C SER A 131 28.31 -6.37 10.03
N MET A 132 28.02 -5.11 9.73
CA MET A 132 28.35 -3.96 10.57
C MET A 132 27.25 -3.62 11.59
N LYS A 133 26.10 -4.31 11.48
CA LYS A 133 24.86 -4.09 12.26
C LYS A 133 24.42 -2.62 12.24
N ARG A 134 24.18 -2.11 11.02
CA ARG A 134 23.83 -0.71 10.76
C ARG A 134 22.67 -0.59 9.77
N LEU A 135 21.73 0.30 10.08
CA LEU A 135 20.83 0.89 9.10
C LEU A 135 21.48 2.14 8.52
N ILE A 136 21.72 2.16 7.21
CA ILE A 136 22.44 3.20 6.50
C ILE A 136 21.47 3.91 5.56
N GLN A 137 21.36 5.23 5.68
CA GLN A 137 20.68 6.09 4.71
C GLN A 137 21.73 6.57 3.69
N TYR A 138 21.63 6.12 2.44
CA TYR A 138 22.65 6.32 1.42
C TYR A 138 22.08 7.06 0.21
N ASN A 139 22.68 8.19 -0.16
CA ASN A 139 22.41 8.88 -1.41
C ASN A 139 23.21 8.22 -2.54
N PHE A 140 22.54 7.49 -3.43
CA PHE A 140 23.18 6.75 -4.51
C PHE A 140 23.42 7.59 -5.78
N ARG A 141 23.02 8.87 -5.78
CA ARG A 141 23.30 9.84 -6.84
C ARG A 141 24.63 10.57 -6.62
N ASN A 142 24.92 10.90 -5.36
CA ASN A 142 26.12 11.61 -4.93
C ASN A 142 27.15 10.69 -4.24
N GLU A 143 26.81 9.41 -4.10
CA GLU A 143 27.56 8.35 -3.40
C GLU A 143 27.88 8.64 -1.91
N THR A 144 27.05 9.44 -1.24
CA THR A 144 27.26 9.83 0.17
C THR A 144 26.38 9.05 1.14
N THR A 145 26.94 8.63 2.28
CA THR A 145 26.13 8.23 3.44
C THR A 145 25.58 9.48 4.11
N ILE A 146 24.26 9.58 4.25
CA ILE A 146 23.56 10.68 4.92
C ILE A 146 23.51 10.42 6.44
N ASN A 147 23.04 9.23 6.83
CA ASN A 147 22.92 8.80 8.22
C ASN A 147 23.34 7.33 8.36
N SER A 148 23.78 6.94 9.55
CA SER A 148 24.05 5.53 9.88
C SER A 148 23.70 5.27 11.35
N TYR A 149 22.77 4.36 11.59
CA TYR A 149 22.27 4.01 12.92
C TYR A 149 22.70 2.58 13.29
N PRO A 150 23.42 2.36 14.41
CA PRO A 150 23.77 1.01 14.86
C PRO A 150 22.54 0.27 15.42
N PHE A 151 22.57 -1.06 15.36
CA PHE A 151 21.62 -1.94 16.04
C PHE A 151 22.31 -3.17 16.63
N ASP A 152 21.62 -3.89 17.52
CA ASP A 152 22.08 -5.14 18.14
C ASP A 152 21.23 -6.37 17.74
N ALA A 153 20.03 -6.13 17.21
CA ALA A 153 19.09 -7.16 16.78
C ALA A 153 19.62 -8.12 15.68
N SER A 154 19.12 -9.36 15.71
CA SER A 154 19.16 -10.28 14.56
C SER A 154 17.77 -10.40 13.94
N PHE A 155 17.72 -10.52 12.62
CA PHE A 155 16.49 -10.60 11.84
C PHE A 155 16.44 -11.92 11.06
N ASP A 156 16.20 -13.00 11.79
CA ASP A 156 15.98 -14.32 11.19
C ASP A 156 14.67 -14.34 10.40
N ASP A 157 14.65 -15.09 9.29
CA ASP A 157 13.53 -15.10 8.32
C ASP A 157 13.11 -13.70 7.79
N LEU A 158 14.01 -12.71 7.78
CA LEU A 158 13.77 -11.40 7.16
C LEU A 158 13.29 -11.56 5.70
N VAL A 159 12.19 -10.90 5.36
CA VAL A 159 11.65 -10.83 3.99
C VAL A 159 11.54 -9.40 3.48
N ASP A 160 11.35 -8.41 4.34
CA ASP A 160 11.21 -7.01 3.90
C ASP A 160 11.63 -5.95 4.91
N LEU A 161 11.95 -4.77 4.38
CA LEU A 161 12.31 -3.54 5.08
C LEU A 161 11.47 -2.39 4.49
N LEU A 162 10.92 -1.56 5.36
CA LEU A 162 10.34 -0.26 5.02
C LEU A 162 10.83 0.75 6.05
N VAL A 163 11.18 1.96 5.62
CA VAL A 163 11.43 3.09 6.53
C VAL A 163 10.43 4.18 6.16
N PHE A 164 9.73 4.73 7.16
CA PHE A 164 8.71 5.76 6.98
C PHE A 164 8.47 6.48 8.31
N GLU A 165 8.26 7.81 8.29
CA GLU A 165 8.05 8.65 9.49
C GLU A 165 9.08 8.42 10.63
N ASN A 166 10.37 8.26 10.30
CA ASN A 166 11.45 7.94 11.26
C ASN A 166 11.22 6.63 12.06
N LYS A 167 10.39 5.72 11.54
CA LYS A 167 10.18 4.37 12.06
C LYS A 167 10.72 3.33 11.07
N VAL A 168 11.34 2.30 11.61
CA VAL A 168 11.93 1.18 10.87
C VAL A 168 10.99 -0.01 10.98
N TYR A 169 10.45 -0.45 9.86
CA TYR A 169 9.51 -1.55 9.75
C TYR A 169 10.24 -2.78 9.22
N ILE A 170 10.29 -3.83 10.03
CA ILE A 170 10.94 -5.09 9.73
C ILE A 170 9.88 -6.17 9.55
N LEU A 171 9.83 -6.77 8.37
CA LEU A 171 8.96 -7.92 8.09
C LEU A 171 9.80 -9.19 8.04
N THR A 172 9.46 -10.15 8.90
CA THR A 172 9.94 -11.53 8.80
C THR A 172 8.81 -12.43 8.30
N ARG A 173 9.09 -13.72 8.03
CA ARG A 173 8.03 -14.71 7.73
C ARG A 173 7.03 -14.93 8.88
N LYS A 174 7.36 -14.53 10.11
CA LYS A 174 6.69 -14.94 11.37
C LYS A 174 6.18 -13.78 12.24
N SER A 175 6.75 -12.59 12.08
CA SER A 175 6.28 -11.38 12.77
C SER A 175 6.62 -10.08 12.00
N LEU A 176 5.76 -9.08 12.20
CA LEU A 176 6.06 -7.67 11.97
C LEU A 176 6.72 -7.11 13.23
N LYS A 177 7.80 -6.35 13.08
CA LYS A 177 8.41 -5.57 14.15
C LYS A 177 8.58 -4.12 13.69
N VAL A 178 8.34 -3.17 14.58
CA VAL A 178 8.49 -1.73 14.31
C VAL A 178 9.39 -1.12 15.37
N TYR A 179 10.34 -0.30 14.93
CA TYR A 179 11.35 0.32 15.77
C TYR A 179 11.47 1.82 15.49
N THR A 180 12.12 2.57 16.39
CA THR A 180 12.70 3.88 16.07
C THR A 180 13.93 3.73 15.16
N LEU A 181 14.43 4.81 14.57
CA LEU A 181 15.74 4.81 13.89
C LEU A 181 16.91 4.37 14.80
N LYS A 182 16.77 4.43 16.14
CA LYS A 182 17.75 3.91 17.11
C LYS A 182 17.55 2.43 17.47
N PHE A 183 16.65 1.73 16.78
CA PHE A 183 16.27 0.35 17.04
C PHE A 183 15.64 0.09 18.43
N GLU A 184 15.04 1.13 19.04
CA GLU A 184 14.16 0.96 20.20
C GLU A 184 12.83 0.36 19.70
N LYS A 185 12.42 -0.81 20.22
CA LYS A 185 11.23 -1.53 19.72
C LYS A 185 9.93 -0.87 20.17
N LEU A 186 9.13 -0.42 19.20
CA LEU A 186 7.83 0.21 19.42
C LEU A 186 6.67 -0.80 19.38
N PHE A 187 6.72 -1.76 18.46
CA PHE A 187 5.64 -2.72 18.23
C PHE A 187 6.17 -4.06 17.73
N GLU A 188 5.47 -5.15 18.06
CA GLU A 188 5.70 -6.48 17.50
C GLU A 188 4.40 -7.27 17.47
N ALA A 189 4.07 -7.89 16.33
CA ALA A 189 2.90 -8.75 16.18
C ALA A 189 3.25 -10.00 15.36
N PRO A 190 2.75 -11.19 15.76
CA PRO A 190 2.90 -12.41 14.97
C PRO A 190 2.10 -12.32 13.67
N LEU A 191 2.56 -13.04 12.65
CA LEU A 191 1.88 -13.21 11.38
C LEU A 191 2.32 -14.52 10.72
N GLU A 192 1.53 -15.01 9.78
CA GLU A 192 1.86 -16.21 9.02
C GLU A 192 2.31 -15.84 7.61
N ASN A 193 3.47 -16.38 7.20
CA ASN A 193 3.98 -16.32 5.84
C ASN A 193 4.06 -14.89 5.27
N GLY A 194 4.64 -13.96 6.04
CA GLY A 194 4.95 -12.60 5.61
C GLY A 194 5.77 -12.58 4.30
N LYS A 195 5.48 -11.61 3.43
CA LYS A 195 6.03 -11.55 2.07
C LYS A 195 6.60 -10.18 1.70
N ARG A 196 5.82 -9.10 1.81
CA ARG A 196 6.27 -7.71 1.59
C ARG A 196 5.41 -6.67 2.31
N PHE A 197 5.92 -5.45 2.41
CA PHE A 197 5.12 -4.25 2.65
C PHE A 197 4.51 -3.70 1.36
N ARG A 198 3.45 -2.90 1.49
CA ARG A 198 3.01 -1.91 0.49
C ARG A 198 2.55 -0.65 1.23
N ARG A 199 3.12 0.52 0.91
CA ARG A 199 2.74 1.80 1.52
C ARG A 199 1.72 2.51 0.63
N GLU A 200 0.55 2.82 1.16
CA GLU A 200 -0.51 3.56 0.47
C GLU A 200 -0.79 4.85 1.26
N ASN A 201 -0.09 5.92 0.87
CA ASN A 201 0.04 7.17 1.63
C ASN A 201 0.50 6.88 3.07
N GLU A 202 -0.32 7.18 4.06
CA GLU A 202 -0.01 7.01 5.49
C GLU A 202 -0.29 5.58 5.99
N PHE A 203 -0.85 4.71 5.14
CA PHE A 203 -1.18 3.33 5.51
C PHE A 203 -0.08 2.37 5.09
N ILE A 204 0.38 1.56 6.03
CA ILE A 204 1.27 0.43 5.78
C ILE A 204 0.44 -0.84 5.72
N LEU A 205 0.49 -1.52 4.57
CA LEU A 205 -0.09 -2.84 4.37
C LEU A 205 1.02 -3.88 4.46
N VAL A 206 0.71 -5.02 5.07
CA VAL A 206 1.55 -6.23 5.06
C VAL A 206 0.87 -7.26 4.16
N ILE A 207 1.56 -7.65 3.11
CA ILE A 207 1.17 -8.72 2.19
C ILE A 207 1.76 -10.03 2.75
N THR A 208 0.94 -11.05 2.94
CA THR A 208 1.39 -12.43 3.22
C THR A 208 1.39 -13.25 1.93
N HIS A 209 1.28 -14.59 1.99
CA HIS A 209 1.04 -15.41 0.79
C HIS A 209 -0.44 -15.43 0.38
N ASN A 210 -1.35 -15.32 1.35
CA ASN A 210 -2.80 -15.59 1.21
C ASN A 210 -3.71 -14.47 1.78
N ALA A 211 -3.16 -13.45 2.45
CA ALA A 211 -3.91 -12.40 3.11
C ALA A 211 -3.20 -11.03 3.02
N ILE A 212 -3.96 -9.96 3.25
CA ILE A 212 -3.46 -8.60 3.34
C ILE A 212 -3.94 -7.99 4.66
N LEU A 213 -2.98 -7.53 5.45
CA LEU A 213 -3.17 -6.92 6.75
C LEU A 213 -2.90 -5.40 6.64
N LYS A 214 -3.72 -4.57 7.27
CA LYS A 214 -3.44 -3.16 7.49
C LYS A 214 -2.83 -2.99 8.88
N TYR A 215 -1.65 -2.39 8.95
CA TYR A 215 -1.06 -1.99 10.22
C TYR A 215 -1.82 -0.79 10.80
N VAL A 216 -2.22 -0.90 12.06
CA VAL A 216 -2.75 0.21 12.87
C VAL A 216 -1.63 0.60 13.85
N PRO A 217 -1.06 1.81 13.75
CA PRO A 217 0.11 2.24 14.52
C PRO A 217 0.04 1.89 16.01
N GLU A 218 1.02 1.11 16.47
CA GLU A 218 1.23 0.68 17.85
C GLU A 218 0.02 -0.02 18.50
N LYS A 219 -0.87 -0.62 17.69
CA LYS A 219 -2.06 -1.34 18.17
C LYS A 219 -2.17 -2.77 17.64
N GLU A 220 -2.35 -2.94 16.33
CA GLU A 220 -2.75 -4.24 15.76
C GLU A 220 -2.51 -4.36 14.23
N LEU A 221 -2.77 -5.55 13.69
CA LEU A 221 -2.81 -5.85 12.26
C LEU A 221 -4.23 -6.28 11.86
N VAL A 222 -5.00 -5.38 11.26
CA VAL A 222 -6.38 -5.62 10.83
C VAL A 222 -6.40 -6.29 9.47
N LYS A 223 -6.98 -7.48 9.36
CA LYS A 223 -7.11 -8.19 8.08
C LYS A 223 -8.13 -7.51 7.17
N ILE A 224 -7.72 -7.15 5.95
CA ILE A 224 -8.58 -6.45 4.95
C ILE A 224 -8.89 -7.28 3.71
N PHE A 225 -8.10 -8.32 3.44
CA PHE A 225 -8.34 -9.34 2.41
C PHE A 225 -7.76 -10.68 2.89
N GLU A 226 -8.43 -11.78 2.56
CA GLU A 226 -7.96 -13.14 2.82
C GLU A 226 -8.65 -14.12 1.87
N ASP A 227 -7.86 -15.05 1.32
CA ASP A 227 -8.35 -16.25 0.68
C ASP A 227 -7.42 -17.42 1.06
N PRO A 228 -7.85 -18.38 1.91
CA PRO A 228 -6.97 -19.43 2.42
C PRO A 228 -6.34 -20.33 1.35
N ASP A 229 -6.95 -20.41 0.16
CA ASP A 229 -6.49 -21.23 -0.97
C ASP A 229 -5.58 -20.45 -1.94
N ALA A 230 -5.36 -19.15 -1.72
CA ALA A 230 -4.50 -18.31 -2.55
C ALA A 230 -3.00 -18.62 -2.31
N GLN A 231 -2.26 -18.75 -3.41
CA GLN A 231 -0.83 -19.06 -3.42
C GLN A 231 0.03 -17.79 -3.35
N ILE A 232 -0.46 -16.72 -3.99
CA ILE A 232 0.10 -15.38 -3.99
C ILE A 232 -1.07 -14.39 -3.96
N VAL A 233 -1.05 -13.44 -3.04
CA VAL A 233 -1.88 -12.22 -3.08
C VAL A 233 -1.04 -10.97 -3.38
N ASP A 234 -1.69 -9.94 -3.91
CA ASP A 234 -1.20 -8.56 -4.00
C ASP A 234 -2.36 -7.55 -4.05
N LYS A 235 -2.05 -6.26 -4.01
CA LYS A 235 -3.00 -5.16 -4.14
C LYS A 235 -2.41 -4.07 -5.05
N ASN A 236 -3.24 -3.46 -5.90
CA ASN A 236 -2.99 -2.12 -6.46
C ASN A 236 -3.97 -1.10 -5.85
N THR A 237 -3.86 0.20 -6.17
CA THR A 237 -4.70 1.23 -5.55
C THR A 237 -6.22 0.99 -5.74
N LEU A 238 -6.63 0.31 -6.82
CA LEU A 238 -8.04 0.08 -7.20
C LEU A 238 -8.57 -1.34 -6.92
N SER A 239 -7.71 -2.34 -6.70
CA SER A 239 -8.11 -3.76 -6.65
C SER A 239 -7.18 -4.65 -5.83
N PHE A 240 -7.74 -5.74 -5.29
CA PHE A 240 -6.96 -6.90 -4.83
C PHE A 240 -6.76 -7.91 -5.98
N PHE A 241 -5.64 -8.61 -5.94
CA PHE A 241 -5.22 -9.62 -6.92
C PHE A 241 -4.81 -10.89 -6.19
N GLU A 242 -5.18 -12.06 -6.71
CA GLU A 242 -4.69 -13.34 -6.18
C GLU A 242 -4.38 -14.33 -7.30
N ILE A 243 -3.42 -15.21 -7.07
CA ILE A 243 -3.20 -16.42 -7.86
C ILE A 243 -3.69 -17.62 -7.04
N LYS A 244 -4.71 -18.30 -7.56
CA LYS A 244 -5.28 -19.53 -6.97
C LYS A 244 -5.52 -20.55 -8.08
N ALA A 245 -5.14 -21.80 -7.84
CA ALA A 245 -5.29 -22.91 -8.79
C ALA A 245 -4.77 -22.60 -10.23
N ASN A 246 -3.65 -21.87 -10.36
CA ASN A 246 -3.08 -21.38 -11.62
C ASN A 246 -3.95 -20.36 -12.39
N ASN A 247 -4.99 -19.79 -11.78
CA ASN A 247 -5.76 -18.67 -12.32
C ASN A 247 -5.43 -17.38 -11.56
N LEU A 248 -5.57 -16.23 -12.23
CA LEU A 248 -5.59 -14.91 -11.59
C LEU A 248 -7.05 -14.50 -11.33
N TYR A 249 -7.34 -14.01 -10.12
CA TYR A 249 -8.60 -13.35 -9.81
C TYR A 249 -8.36 -11.88 -9.42
N LEU A 250 -9.33 -11.04 -9.76
CA LEU A 250 -9.30 -9.59 -9.58
C LEU A 250 -10.55 -9.17 -8.81
N TYR A 251 -10.38 -8.39 -7.74
CA TYR A 251 -11.46 -7.89 -6.90
C TYR A 251 -11.41 -6.36 -6.84
N SER A 252 -12.33 -5.68 -7.55
CA SER A 252 -12.48 -4.22 -7.46
C SER A 252 -12.85 -3.79 -6.04
N LEU A 253 -12.26 -2.69 -5.57
CA LEU A 253 -12.59 -2.08 -4.29
C LEU A 253 -13.91 -1.31 -4.32
N GLU A 254 -14.40 -0.92 -5.50
CA GLU A 254 -15.63 -0.16 -5.69
C GLU A 254 -16.85 -1.06 -5.40
N ASN A 255 -16.96 -2.18 -6.12
CA ASN A 255 -18.04 -3.18 -5.98
C ASN A 255 -18.11 -3.83 -4.58
N ASN A 256 -17.06 -3.71 -3.77
CA ASN A 256 -17.01 -4.23 -2.40
C ASN A 256 -17.64 -3.29 -1.35
N LYS A 257 -18.04 -2.05 -1.72
CA LYS A 257 -18.86 -1.19 -0.86
C LYS A 257 -20.32 -1.63 -0.88
N GLU A 258 -20.88 -1.77 -2.09
CA GLU A 258 -22.29 -2.16 -2.31
C GLU A 258 -22.66 -3.49 -1.62
N LYS A 259 -21.73 -4.46 -1.62
CA LYS A 259 -21.89 -5.74 -0.91
C LYS A 259 -21.98 -5.65 0.62
N LYS A 260 -21.55 -4.56 1.25
CA LYS A 260 -21.69 -4.35 2.70
C LYS A 260 -23.00 -3.66 3.06
N GLU A 261 -23.53 -2.81 2.18
CA GLU A 261 -24.81 -2.14 2.36
C GLU A 261 -25.98 -3.12 2.14
N GLN A 262 -25.84 -4.08 1.22
CA GLN A 262 -26.83 -5.16 1.01
C GLN A 262 -26.82 -6.29 2.07
N ALA A 263 -26.03 -6.15 3.14
CA ALA A 263 -25.83 -7.19 4.17
C ALA A 263 -26.40 -6.82 5.56
N GLN A 264 -27.07 -5.67 5.70
CA GLN A 264 -27.83 -5.31 6.91
C GLN A 264 -29.33 -5.47 6.67
N PRO A 265 -30.06 -6.25 7.48
CA PRO A 265 -31.52 -6.23 7.46
C PRO A 265 -32.02 -4.97 8.18
N GLU A 266 -32.73 -4.09 7.46
CA GLU A 266 -33.49 -3.02 8.10
C GLU A 266 -34.61 -3.60 8.99
N PRO A 267 -34.90 -3.00 10.16
CA PRO A 267 -36.01 -3.44 11.00
C PRO A 267 -37.35 -3.05 10.38
N GLU A 268 -38.31 -3.99 10.33
CA GLU A 268 -39.65 -3.73 9.80
C GLU A 268 -40.36 -2.58 10.56
N GLN A 269 -40.72 -1.51 9.84
CA GLN A 269 -41.78 -0.59 10.26
C GLN A 269 -42.96 -0.66 9.30
N LYS A 270 -44.08 -1.20 9.76
CA LYS A 270 -45.37 -1.17 9.04
C LYS A 270 -46.05 0.18 9.22
N THR A 271 -46.45 0.78 8.11
CA THR A 271 -47.09 2.10 8.06
C THR A 271 -48.59 2.03 8.36
N THR A 272 -49.06 2.97 9.19
CA THR A 272 -50.43 3.56 9.23
C THR A 272 -51.67 2.69 8.99
N GLU A 273 -52.58 2.72 9.98
CA GLU A 273 -54.00 3.03 9.75
C GLU A 273 -54.47 4.12 10.72
N LYS A 274 -55.50 4.90 10.34
CA LYS A 274 -56.09 5.97 11.17
C LYS A 274 -57.50 6.36 10.66
N PRO A 275 -58.51 6.40 11.55
CA PRO A 275 -59.62 7.35 11.42
C PRO A 275 -59.73 8.32 12.63
N MET A 276 -60.76 9.18 12.60
CA MET A 276 -61.03 10.25 13.56
C MET A 276 -61.88 9.80 14.77
N GLU A 277 -61.74 10.49 15.91
CA GLU A 277 -62.86 11.28 16.48
C GLU A 277 -62.37 12.36 17.48
N GLN A 278 -63.28 13.12 18.08
CA GLN A 278 -63.03 14.43 18.73
C GLN A 278 -63.02 14.39 20.27
N SER A 279 -62.30 15.32 20.91
CA SER A 279 -62.86 16.16 21.99
C SER A 279 -61.98 17.42 22.27
N ALA A 280 -62.46 18.28 23.17
CA ALA A 280 -61.78 19.47 23.71
C ALA A 280 -60.64 19.07 24.70
N GLU A 281 -59.82 19.94 25.29
CA GLU A 281 -60.00 21.38 25.63
C GLU A 281 -58.66 22.15 25.74
N LYS A 282 -58.68 23.41 26.23
CA LYS A 282 -57.57 24.38 26.33
C LYS A 282 -57.68 25.10 27.71
N PRO A 283 -56.84 26.09 28.14
CA PRO A 283 -55.61 26.68 27.57
C PRO A 283 -54.50 26.97 28.66
N VAL A 284 -53.61 27.97 28.41
CA VAL A 284 -52.84 28.80 29.40
C VAL A 284 -51.56 28.16 30.02
N GLU A 285 -50.39 28.82 30.20
CA GLU A 285 -49.91 30.21 29.96
C GLU A 285 -48.44 30.31 29.46
N ALA A 286 -47.87 31.53 29.45
CA ALA A 286 -46.51 31.94 29.04
C ALA A 286 -45.37 31.56 30.04
N ILE A 287 -44.11 31.89 29.78
CA ILE A 287 -43.46 33.20 30.07
C ILE A 287 -42.49 33.66 28.94
N LYS A 288 -42.17 34.97 28.86
CA LYS A 288 -41.36 35.65 27.83
C LYS A 288 -40.11 36.36 28.41
N GLU A 289 -39.10 36.61 27.55
CA GLU A 289 -38.00 37.62 27.68
C GLU A 289 -37.13 37.59 28.98
N THR A 290 -36.17 38.47 29.34
CA THR A 290 -35.58 39.77 28.87
C THR A 290 -34.18 39.92 29.53
N VAL A 291 -33.11 40.62 29.07
CA VAL A 291 -32.69 41.15 27.74
C VAL A 291 -31.21 41.62 27.78
N GLU A 292 -30.50 41.61 26.63
CA GLU A 292 -29.29 42.37 26.17
C GLU A 292 -28.01 42.71 27.00
N LYS A 293 -26.87 42.63 26.28
CA LYS A 293 -25.69 43.54 26.17
C LYS A 293 -24.95 44.13 27.40
N THR A 294 -23.60 44.06 27.32
CA THR A 294 -22.76 45.28 27.27
C THR A 294 -21.58 45.06 26.30
N GLU A 295 -21.09 46.13 25.66
CA GLU A 295 -19.81 46.20 24.93
C GLU A 295 -18.66 46.49 25.96
N GLU A 296 -17.36 46.64 25.68
CA GLU A 296 -16.64 47.05 24.46
C GLU A 296 -15.12 46.70 24.58
N ASN A 297 -14.37 46.87 23.46
CA ASN A 297 -12.93 47.20 23.39
C ASN A 297 -11.84 46.24 23.96
N SER A 298 -11.16 45.53 23.05
CA SER A 298 -9.69 45.64 22.89
C SER A 298 -9.26 45.29 21.45
N LYS A 299 -8.07 45.75 21.03
CA LYS A 299 -7.54 45.63 19.67
C LYS A 299 -6.45 44.55 19.60
N GLU A 300 -6.33 43.85 18.47
CA GLU A 300 -5.18 43.96 17.55
C GLU A 300 -5.29 43.03 16.33
N LYS A 301 -4.50 43.32 15.28
CA LYS A 301 -4.50 42.58 14.00
C LYS A 301 -3.08 42.54 13.40
N PRO A 302 -2.50 41.34 13.21
CA PRO A 302 -1.39 41.15 12.27
C PRO A 302 -1.56 39.90 11.37
N THR A 303 -0.99 39.77 10.17
CA THR A 303 -0.61 40.73 9.09
C THR A 303 -0.29 39.84 7.87
N GLU A 304 -0.75 40.17 6.66
CA GLU A 304 -0.54 39.33 5.46
C GLU A 304 0.88 39.44 4.85
N ASN A 305 1.80 40.10 5.56
CA ASN A 305 3.04 40.66 5.02
C ASN A 305 4.26 39.70 5.03
N SER A 306 4.03 38.42 4.75
CA SER A 306 5.07 37.37 4.74
C SER A 306 5.31 36.73 3.37
N LEU A 307 4.36 36.84 2.43
CA LEU A 307 4.48 36.20 1.11
C LEU A 307 5.19 37.08 0.07
N GLU A 308 4.91 38.38 0.03
CA GLU A 308 5.53 39.30 -0.93
C GLU A 308 7.06 39.38 -0.73
N LYS A 309 7.51 39.30 0.53
CA LYS A 309 8.94 39.36 0.88
C LYS A 309 9.75 38.18 0.33
N LEU A 310 9.17 36.98 0.33
CA LEU A 310 9.79 35.77 -0.24
C LEU A 310 9.91 35.82 -1.78
N ILE A 311 9.12 36.65 -2.46
CA ILE A 311 9.17 36.79 -3.92
C ILE A 311 10.29 37.74 -4.35
N GLN A 312 10.58 38.79 -3.58
CA GLN A 312 11.71 39.68 -3.85
C GLN A 312 13.06 38.99 -3.59
N ASP A 313 13.21 38.28 -2.46
CA ASP A 313 14.47 37.59 -2.10
C ASP A 313 14.92 36.55 -3.14
N THR A 314 13.98 35.95 -3.90
CA THR A 314 14.32 35.01 -4.99
C THR A 314 14.76 35.69 -6.29
N SER A 315 14.56 37.00 -6.45
CA SER A 315 14.83 37.73 -7.69
C SER A 315 16.25 38.32 -7.75
N GLU A 316 16.79 38.84 -6.65
CA GLU A 316 18.13 39.47 -6.63
C GLU A 316 19.29 38.44 -6.71
N VAL A 317 19.02 37.18 -6.39
CA VAL A 317 20.01 36.09 -6.47
C VAL A 317 20.34 35.72 -7.93
N GLN A 318 19.43 35.98 -8.88
CA GLN A 318 19.69 35.71 -10.31
C GLN A 318 20.37 36.86 -11.07
N SER A 319 20.46 38.06 -10.48
CA SER A 319 21.26 39.18 -11.03
C SER A 319 22.70 39.22 -10.52
N SER A 320 23.09 38.27 -9.67
CA SER A 320 24.33 38.32 -8.87
C SER A 320 25.33 37.21 -9.23
N GLY A 321 25.53 36.97 -10.52
CA GLY A 321 26.48 35.98 -11.04
C GLY A 321 27.13 36.40 -12.36
N ILE A 322 28.43 36.70 -12.32
CA ILE A 322 29.36 36.89 -13.44
C ILE A 322 30.54 35.93 -13.21
#